data_AF-A0A4R0Q201-F1
#
_entry.id   AF-A0A4R0Q201-F1
#
_cell.length_a   1.000
_cell.length_b   1.000
_cell.length_c   1.000
_cell.angle_alpha   90.00
_cell.angle_beta   90.00
_cell.angle_gamma   90.00
#
_symmetry.space_group_name_H-M   'P 1'
#
loop_
_entity.id
_entity.type
_entity.pdbx_description
1 polymer ?
#
loop_
_entity_poly.entity_id
_entity_poly.type
_entity_poly.pdbx_seq_one_letter_code
_entity_poly.pdbx_strand_id
1 'polypeptide(L)'
;MILIYLLKVSACTLIFFAAYKLLLAKLTFFNLNRAYLLLMLVLSFIIPALTIENRHEVTVASQEIPSKIAYSNDGFVEQDFIDDGSVTNNLNWNQLLMYGYCLILATLVFRMLFMMVRIQIQLRKHAIDRSGAVILVDAKSTIKNCSFFNQIIVDSSLQLEEKNLVIKHESVHVKQWHAFDKLLVNLVTAILWFNPIIYFWRNAIDHNHEFLADRETSKVADKKLYASLLLNLAMPAKNLAINSFSKLPLKNRIMMLYKEPNAKLQKLAYLAIIPVLMICCMAFINRKEIIVEKKLAGNLASTDAPVKPNVYAMNYLNSNIKVNPNNAFNEVEPTLIIDAGHGGKDGAVSGLDGQKEKDLNLRAVKILKEEAAKRGIKVILTRTSDQFISLRDRLPKQDATAFISIHHNATLANAAVPFSGIEIYVSKLNSNIKMAEDLGAGILSKLKQQNGLEVRDSLKNASLLLLRESKVPAVLIELGNISDSKTLNYINQEKNIRRISNLILDGFVAFSKRGC
;
A
#
# COMPACT_ATOMS: atom_id res chain seq x y z
N MET A 1 3.83 -3.89 2.25
CA MET A 1 3.75 -2.41 2.19
C MET A 1 5.08 -1.72 2.52
N ILE A 2 5.77 -2.05 3.63
CA ILE A 2 7.05 -1.41 4.00
C ILE A 2 8.17 -1.62 2.96
N LEU A 3 8.28 -2.81 2.36
CA LEU A 3 9.33 -3.12 1.39
C LEU A 3 9.20 -2.30 0.09
N ILE A 4 7.97 -2.15 -0.41
CA ILE A 4 7.66 -1.32 -1.59
C ILE A 4 8.01 0.14 -1.30
N TYR A 5 7.68 0.63 -0.10
CA TYR A 5 8.08 1.97 0.33
C TYR A 5 9.61 2.13 0.33
N LEU A 6 10.36 1.21 0.93
CA LEU A 6 11.83 1.24 0.92
C LEU A 6 12.44 1.18 -0.48
N LEU A 7 11.78 0.50 -1.41
CA LEU A 7 12.19 0.45 -2.82
C LEU A 7 11.94 1.80 -3.52
N LYS A 8 10.81 2.47 -3.27
CA LYS A 8 10.57 3.86 -3.74
C LYS A 8 11.59 4.85 -3.18
N VAL A 9 11.92 4.75 -1.89
CA VAL A 9 12.98 5.55 -1.27
C VAL A 9 14.33 5.27 -1.93
N SER A 10 14.63 4.00 -2.22
CA SER A 10 15.87 3.60 -2.90
C SER A 10 15.97 4.18 -4.32
N ALA A 11 14.85 4.23 -5.06
CA ALA A 11 14.81 4.88 -6.37
C ALA A 11 15.04 6.40 -6.27
N CYS A 12 14.41 7.08 -5.31
CA CYS A 12 14.62 8.51 -5.07
C CYS A 12 16.08 8.82 -4.71
N THR A 13 16.68 8.06 -3.79
CA THR A 13 18.09 8.22 -3.40
C THR A 13 19.03 8.04 -4.59
N LEU A 14 18.77 7.07 -5.48
CA LEU A 14 19.54 6.89 -6.72
C LEU A 14 19.48 8.12 -7.61
N ILE A 15 18.29 8.65 -7.89
CA ILE A 15 18.10 9.79 -8.80
C ILE A 15 18.79 11.04 -8.23
N PHE A 16 18.59 11.35 -6.95
CA PHE A 16 19.23 12.50 -6.32
C PHE A 16 20.75 12.35 -6.25
N PHE A 17 21.26 11.13 -6.07
CA PHE A 17 22.71 10.89 -6.07
C PHE A 17 23.31 11.06 -7.47
N ALA A 18 22.63 10.58 -8.51
CA ALA A 18 23.05 10.75 -9.88
C ALA A 18 23.15 12.24 -10.26
N ALA A 19 22.13 13.04 -9.91
CA ALA A 19 22.14 14.48 -10.14
C ALA A 19 23.32 15.16 -9.43
N TYR A 20 23.60 14.79 -8.17
CA TYR A 20 24.78 15.28 -7.46
C TYR A 20 26.08 14.92 -8.19
N LYS A 21 26.24 13.64 -8.54
CA LYS A 21 27.49 13.13 -9.11
C LYS A 21 27.81 13.76 -10.46
N LEU A 22 26.81 13.98 -11.29
CA LEU A 22 26.95 14.54 -12.63
C LEU A 22 27.13 16.06 -12.62
N LEU A 23 26.36 16.78 -11.80
CA LEU A 23 26.27 18.24 -11.88
C LEU A 23 27.05 18.97 -10.77
N LEU A 24 27.02 18.47 -9.54
CA LEU A 24 27.41 19.24 -8.35
C LEU A 24 28.74 18.81 -7.73
N ALA A 25 29.11 17.52 -7.86
CA ALA A 25 30.28 16.94 -7.19
C ALA A 25 31.62 17.59 -7.58
N LYS A 26 31.69 18.23 -8.76
CA LYS A 26 32.89 18.93 -9.23
C LYS A 26 32.93 20.40 -8.80
N LEU A 27 31.86 20.96 -8.24
CA LEU A 27 31.79 22.36 -7.84
C LEU A 27 32.47 22.59 -6.49
N THR A 28 33.18 23.70 -6.37
CA THR A 28 33.86 24.16 -5.13
C THR A 28 32.92 24.78 -4.10
N PHE A 29 31.60 24.76 -4.34
CA PHE A 29 30.61 25.32 -3.43
C PHE A 29 30.24 24.31 -2.33
N PHE A 30 31.22 23.93 -1.51
CA PHE A 30 31.09 22.82 -0.56
C PHE A 30 29.97 22.98 0.48
N ASN A 31 29.63 24.21 0.88
CA ASN A 31 28.50 24.46 1.78
C ASN A 31 27.16 24.13 1.11
N LEU A 32 26.98 24.48 -0.17
CA LEU A 32 25.76 24.17 -0.92
C LEU A 32 25.70 22.68 -1.26
N ASN A 33 26.82 22.05 -1.57
CA ASN A 33 26.90 20.60 -1.75
C ASN A 33 26.52 19.84 -0.47
N ARG A 34 26.99 20.30 0.70
CA ARG A 34 26.57 19.76 2.00
C ARG A 34 25.06 19.85 2.18
N ALA A 35 24.50 21.04 1.98
CA ALA A 35 23.07 21.28 2.13
C ALA A 35 22.25 20.39 1.19
N TYR A 36 22.66 20.26 -0.07
CA TYR A 36 22.04 19.37 -1.03
C TYR A 36 22.05 17.91 -0.56
N LEU A 37 23.23 17.39 -0.17
CA LEU A 37 23.40 15.99 0.23
C LEU A 37 22.61 15.63 1.49
N LEU A 38 22.35 16.58 2.38
CA LEU A 38 21.53 16.34 3.57
C LEU A 38 20.03 16.49 3.24
N LEU A 39 19.64 17.56 2.56
CA LEU A 39 18.24 17.86 2.27
C LEU A 39 17.62 16.80 1.35
N MET A 40 18.32 16.41 0.28
CA MET A 40 17.80 15.40 -0.66
C MET A 40 17.75 14.00 -0.05
N LEU A 41 18.63 13.71 0.90
CA LEU A 41 18.59 12.44 1.63
C LEU A 41 17.36 12.35 2.53
N VAL A 42 16.93 13.46 3.14
CA VAL A 42 15.68 13.50 3.92
C VAL A 42 14.46 13.48 2.99
N LEU A 43 14.49 14.27 1.91
CA LEU A 43 13.39 14.33 0.93
C LEU A 43 13.13 12.99 0.23
N SER A 44 14.15 12.13 0.04
CA SER A 44 13.93 10.81 -0.52
C SER A 44 13.03 9.91 0.33
N PHE A 45 12.88 10.18 1.63
CA PHE A 45 11.90 9.52 2.50
C PHE A 45 10.56 10.24 2.51
N ILE A 46 10.57 11.57 2.51
CA ILE A 46 9.34 12.38 2.56
C ILE A 46 8.50 12.16 1.31
N ILE A 47 9.10 12.20 0.11
CA ILE A 47 8.35 12.15 -1.16
C ILE A 47 7.49 10.87 -1.27
N PRO A 48 8.02 9.64 -1.07
CA PRO A 48 7.20 8.44 -1.11
C PRO A 48 6.23 8.28 0.06
N ALA A 49 6.43 9.02 1.16
CA ALA A 49 5.54 9.02 2.32
C ALA A 49 4.33 9.96 2.12
N LEU A 50 4.45 10.98 1.27
CA LEU A 50 3.35 11.88 0.95
C LEU A 50 2.27 11.14 0.15
N THR A 51 1.02 11.34 0.57
CA THR A 51 -0.18 10.88 -0.14
C THR A 51 -0.96 12.09 -0.60
N ILE A 52 -1.06 12.31 -1.91
CA ILE A 52 -1.94 13.34 -2.48
C ILE A 52 -3.29 12.68 -2.78
N GLU A 53 -4.35 13.28 -2.24
CA GLU A 53 -5.73 12.90 -2.55
C GLU A 53 -6.21 13.67 -3.78
N ASN A 54 -6.19 13.02 -4.94
CA ASN A 54 -6.75 13.60 -6.16
C ASN A 54 -8.22 13.22 -6.25
N ARG A 55 -9.10 14.23 -6.21
CA ARG A 55 -10.54 14.07 -6.45
C ARG A 55 -10.77 14.18 -7.96
N HIS A 56 -11.00 13.04 -8.60
CA HIS A 56 -11.34 12.98 -10.02
C HIS A 56 -12.83 12.62 -10.16
N GLU A 57 -13.61 13.53 -10.76
CA GLU A 57 -14.95 13.23 -11.29
C GLU A 57 -14.75 12.44 -12.60
N VAL A 58 -14.71 11.11 -12.53
CA VAL A 58 -14.54 10.26 -13.72
C VAL A 58 -15.62 9.18 -13.72
N THR A 59 -16.32 9.08 -14.85
CA THR A 59 -17.19 7.94 -15.20
C THR A 59 -16.29 6.75 -15.49
N VAL A 60 -16.01 5.91 -14.50
CA VAL A 60 -15.06 4.80 -14.65
C VAL A 60 -15.78 3.51 -15.03
N ALA A 61 -15.58 3.09 -16.29
CA ALA A 61 -15.56 1.68 -16.66
C ALA A 61 -14.28 1.05 -16.08
N SER A 62 -14.43 0.02 -15.23
CA SER A 62 -13.32 -0.63 -14.51
C SER A 62 -12.87 -1.91 -15.21
N GLN A 63 -11.57 -2.02 -15.51
CA GLN A 63 -10.84 -3.29 -15.64
C GLN A 63 -9.80 -3.34 -14.51
N GLU A 64 -9.86 -4.35 -13.62
CA GLU A 64 -8.90 -5.47 -13.58
C GLU A 64 -9.21 -6.48 -12.45
N ILE A 65 -8.90 -7.72 -12.79
CA ILE A 65 -9.11 -9.05 -12.17
C ILE A 65 -7.88 -9.37 -11.25
N PRO A 66 -7.79 -10.39 -10.34
CA PRO A 66 -8.76 -11.35 -9.81
C PRO A 66 -8.76 -11.68 -8.29
N SER A 67 -9.90 -12.16 -7.78
CA SER A 67 -10.01 -12.96 -6.56
C SER A 67 -11.22 -13.93 -6.40
N LYS A 68 -11.00 -15.11 -5.80
CA LYS A 68 -11.86 -16.30 -5.91
C LYS A 68 -12.00 -17.02 -4.52
N ILE A 69 -13.12 -17.60 -4.13
CA ILE A 69 -13.36 -17.99 -2.71
C ILE A 69 -13.64 -19.50 -2.52
N ALA A 70 -13.14 -20.10 -1.43
CA ALA A 70 -13.54 -21.44 -0.96
C ALA A 70 -14.39 -21.32 0.32
N TYR A 71 -15.57 -21.94 0.34
CA TYR A 71 -16.43 -22.01 1.52
C TYR A 71 -16.28 -23.39 2.20
N SER A 72 -15.88 -23.42 3.47
CA SER A 72 -15.97 -24.61 4.32
C SER A 72 -16.56 -24.24 5.68
N ASN A 73 -17.36 -25.17 6.23
CA ASN A 73 -18.41 -24.91 7.21
C ASN A 73 -17.98 -24.65 8.67
N ASP A 74 -16.72 -24.32 8.96
CA ASP A 74 -16.25 -24.11 10.35
C ASP A 74 -15.49 -22.80 10.62
N GLY A 75 -15.58 -21.82 9.71
CA GLY A 75 -15.06 -20.47 9.97
C GLY A 75 -15.00 -19.66 8.69
N PHE A 76 -15.82 -18.61 8.59
CA PHE A 76 -15.90 -17.76 7.41
C PHE A 76 -14.58 -17.01 7.18
N VAL A 77 -13.77 -17.48 6.22
CA VAL A 77 -12.59 -16.74 5.70
C VAL A 77 -12.88 -16.37 4.25
N GLU A 78 -13.20 -15.11 4.03
CA GLU A 78 -13.21 -14.53 2.69
C GLU A 78 -11.77 -14.35 2.22
N GLN A 79 -11.38 -15.10 1.20
CA GLN A 79 -10.10 -14.89 0.57
C GLN A 79 -10.21 -15.03 -0.93
N ASP A 80 -9.32 -14.29 -1.57
CA ASP A 80 -9.19 -14.09 -2.97
C ASP A 80 -8.23 -15.17 -3.57
N PHE A 81 -8.67 -16.16 -4.38
CA PHE A 81 -7.80 -17.20 -4.96
C PHE A 81 -6.93 -16.52 -6.01
N ILE A 82 -5.67 -16.41 -5.61
CA ILE A 82 -4.51 -16.28 -6.46
C ILE A 82 -4.08 -17.73 -6.73
N ASP A 83 -3.93 -18.06 -8.01
CA ASP A 83 -3.36 -19.35 -8.41
C ASP A 83 -1.87 -19.31 -8.07
N ASP A 84 -1.52 -19.96 -6.96
CA ASP A 84 -0.13 -20.26 -6.64
C ASP A 84 -0.04 -21.78 -6.55
N GLY A 85 0.71 -22.37 -7.48
CA GLY A 85 0.89 -23.81 -7.57
C GLY A 85 1.31 -24.40 -6.23
N SER A 86 0.60 -25.45 -5.82
CA SER A 86 1.00 -26.49 -4.86
C SER A 86 2.10 -26.12 -3.85
N VAL A 87 1.75 -25.76 -2.60
CA VAL A 87 2.67 -26.04 -1.49
C VAL A 87 1.94 -26.30 -0.17
N THR A 88 2.16 -27.52 0.32
CA THR A 88 2.19 -27.97 1.71
C THR A 88 2.84 -26.95 2.66
N ASN A 89 2.25 -26.68 3.84
CA ASN A 89 2.88 -25.94 4.96
C ASN A 89 3.74 -24.72 4.57
N ASN A 90 3.12 -23.67 4.00
CA ASN A 90 3.87 -22.48 3.64
C ASN A 90 4.09 -21.55 4.85
N LEU A 91 5.33 -21.51 5.34
CA LEU A 91 5.85 -20.37 6.11
C LEU A 91 5.47 -19.07 5.39
N ASN A 92 4.87 -18.13 6.11
CA ASN A 92 4.45 -16.86 5.55
C ASN A 92 5.70 -16.00 5.26
N TRP A 93 6.32 -16.21 4.10
CA TRP A 93 7.60 -15.63 3.69
C TRP A 93 7.64 -14.11 3.80
N ASN A 94 6.51 -13.42 3.60
CA ASN A 94 6.40 -11.98 3.78
C ASN A 94 6.64 -11.54 5.23
N GLN A 95 6.10 -12.29 6.18
CA GLN A 95 6.24 -12.02 7.61
C GLN A 95 7.65 -12.39 8.09
N LEU A 96 8.20 -13.51 7.61
CA LEU A 96 9.58 -13.91 7.86
C LEU A 96 10.57 -12.88 7.32
N LEU A 97 10.35 -12.37 6.10
CA LEU A 97 11.20 -11.34 5.48
C LEU A 97 11.13 -10.03 6.26
N MET A 98 9.94 -9.63 6.73
CA MET A 98 9.78 -8.45 7.57
C MET A 98 10.53 -8.58 8.90
N TYR A 99 10.39 -9.71 9.60
CA TYR A 99 11.11 -9.95 10.85
C TYR A 99 12.62 -10.04 10.62
N GLY A 100 13.06 -10.68 9.53
CA GLY A 100 14.46 -10.73 9.13
C GLY A 100 15.03 -9.32 8.88
N TYR A 101 14.28 -8.46 8.18
CA TYR A 101 14.69 -7.08 7.94
C TYR A 101 14.83 -6.28 9.25
N CYS A 102 13.84 -6.38 10.15
CA CYS A 102 13.88 -5.71 11.45
C CYS A 102 15.05 -6.20 12.32
N LEU A 103 15.34 -7.51 12.31
CA LEU A 103 16.46 -8.10 13.02
C LEU A 103 17.78 -7.51 12.51
N ILE A 104 18.01 -7.50 11.19
CA ILE A 104 19.22 -6.95 10.58
C ILE A 104 19.37 -5.47 10.95
N LEU A 105 18.30 -4.68 10.81
CA LEU A 105 18.31 -3.26 11.17
C LEU A 105 18.71 -3.05 12.64
N ALA A 106 18.11 -3.80 13.56
CA ALA A 106 18.42 -3.72 14.99
C ALA A 106 19.90 -4.05 15.27
N THR A 107 20.45 -5.08 14.63
CA THR A 107 21.88 -5.44 14.80
C THR A 107 22.83 -4.36 14.29
N LEU A 108 22.50 -3.70 13.16
CA LEU A 108 23.32 -2.63 12.60
C LEU A 108 23.29 -1.37 13.48
N VAL A 109 22.12 -0.99 13.98
CA VAL A 109 21.97 0.14 14.92
C VAL A 109 22.70 -0.15 16.24
N PHE A 110 22.54 -1.36 16.79
CA PHE A 110 23.25 -1.77 18.00
C PHE A 110 24.77 -1.74 17.80
N ARG A 111 25.28 -2.29 16.70
CA ARG A 111 26.71 -2.25 16.34
C ARG A 111 27.23 -0.81 16.26
N MET A 112 26.46 0.11 15.68
CA MET A 112 26.83 1.53 15.60
C MET A 112 26.95 2.16 16.98
N LEU A 113 25.95 1.97 17.85
CA LEU A 113 25.95 2.48 19.22
C LEU A 113 27.11 1.90 20.05
N PHE A 114 27.33 0.58 19.95
CA PHE A 114 28.43 -0.10 20.62
C PHE A 114 29.79 0.44 20.19
N MET A 115 29.97 0.72 18.89
CA MET A 115 31.21 1.32 18.38
C MET A 115 31.46 2.72 18.96
N MET A 116 30.41 3.55 19.10
CA MET A 116 30.52 4.87 19.73
C MET A 116 30.95 4.77 21.21
N VAL A 117 30.37 3.83 21.95
CA VAL A 117 30.75 3.57 23.36
C VAL A 117 32.21 3.11 23.44
N ARG A 118 32.64 2.21 22.54
CA ARG A 118 34.03 1.73 22.49
C ARG A 118 35.02 2.88 22.24
N ILE A 119 34.70 3.80 21.33
CA ILE A 119 35.52 4.99 21.06
C ILE A 119 35.64 5.84 22.34
N GLN A 120 34.54 6.11 23.03
CA GLN A 120 34.59 6.88 24.28
C GLN A 120 35.44 6.21 25.36
N ILE A 121 35.35 4.89 25.51
CA ILE A 121 36.17 4.13 26.47
C ILE A 121 37.66 4.22 26.09
N GLN A 122 38.00 4.06 24.81
CA GLN A 122 39.40 4.16 24.35
C GLN A 122 39.99 5.55 24.55
N LEU A 123 39.21 6.59 24.28
CA LEU A 123 39.62 7.99 24.51
C LEU A 123 39.83 8.28 25.99
N ARG A 124 39.01 7.71 26.88
CA ARG A 124 39.23 7.85 28.33
C ARG A 124 40.53 7.21 28.81
N LYS A 125 40.97 6.11 28.18
CA LYS A 125 42.15 5.34 28.60
C LYS A 125 43.48 5.93 28.14
N HIS A 126 43.54 6.60 26.98
CA HIS A 126 44.79 7.07 26.37
C HIS A 126 44.93 8.60 26.32
N ALA A 127 44.03 9.35 26.97
CA ALA A 127 44.13 10.80 27.07
C ALA A 127 45.27 11.18 28.04
N ILE A 128 46.27 11.90 27.53
CA ILE A 128 47.41 12.42 28.30
C ILE A 128 47.05 13.77 28.92
N ASP A 129 46.43 14.65 28.12
CA ASP A 129 46.01 15.99 28.55
C ASP A 129 44.61 16.32 28.03
N ARG A 130 43.83 17.01 28.85
CA ARG A 130 42.48 17.50 28.55
C ARG A 130 42.40 18.99 28.81
N SER A 131 42.92 19.77 27.87
CA SER A 131 42.79 21.22 27.86
C SER A 131 41.51 21.63 27.10
N GLY A 132 40.39 21.66 27.83
CA GLY A 132 39.09 22.08 27.29
C GLY A 132 38.54 21.14 26.21
N ALA A 133 38.43 21.63 24.98
CA ALA A 133 37.90 20.87 23.83
C ALA A 133 38.97 20.03 23.09
N VAL A 134 40.25 20.18 23.44
CA VAL A 134 41.36 19.45 22.81
C VAL A 134 41.85 18.36 23.76
N ILE A 135 42.01 17.14 23.22
CA ILE A 135 42.50 15.96 23.93
C ILE A 135 43.80 15.51 23.24
N LEU A 136 44.90 15.56 23.97
CA LEU A 136 46.18 15.01 23.51
C LEU A 136 46.25 13.53 23.85
N VAL A 137 46.63 12.72 22.88
CA VAL A 137 46.62 11.26 22.98
C VAL A 137 47.99 10.68 22.67
N ASP A 138 48.36 9.63 23.41
CA ASP A 138 49.63 8.92 23.28
C ASP A 138 49.86 8.33 21.88
N ALA A 139 51.14 8.21 21.52
CA ALA A 139 51.62 7.57 20.30
C ALA A 139 51.13 6.13 20.14
N LYS A 140 50.76 5.44 21.22
CA LYS A 140 50.22 4.06 21.21
C LYS A 140 48.72 3.97 20.91
N SER A 141 48.00 5.09 20.87
CA SER A 141 46.56 5.07 20.56
C SER A 141 46.29 4.72 19.11
N THR A 142 45.25 3.93 18.89
CA THR A 142 44.73 3.62 17.56
C THR A 142 43.90 4.75 16.95
N ILE A 143 43.42 5.69 17.77
CA ILE A 143 42.58 6.82 17.36
C ILE A 143 43.41 8.09 17.54
N LYS A 144 43.78 8.72 16.42
CA LYS A 144 44.65 9.89 16.34
C LYS A 144 44.16 10.85 15.25
N ASN A 145 44.47 12.13 15.40
CA ASN A 145 44.26 13.19 14.40
C ASN A 145 42.84 13.14 13.81
N CYS A 146 41.86 13.21 14.69
CA CYS A 146 40.44 13.15 14.31
C CYS A 146 39.59 13.95 15.29
N SER A 147 38.33 14.15 14.94
CA SER A 147 37.34 14.83 15.76
C SER A 147 36.20 13.89 16.12
N PHE A 148 35.73 14.00 17.36
CA PHE A 148 34.61 13.23 17.85
C PHE A 148 33.67 14.16 18.64
N PHE A 149 32.50 14.45 18.06
CA PHE A 149 31.53 15.43 18.59
C PHE A 149 32.16 16.79 18.90
N ASN A 150 32.29 17.14 20.18
CA ASN A 150 32.84 18.40 20.66
C ASN A 150 34.33 18.31 21.06
N GLN A 151 34.99 17.20 20.73
CA GLN A 151 36.37 16.90 21.12
C GLN A 151 37.27 16.83 19.89
N ILE A 152 38.44 17.47 19.97
CA ILE A 152 39.51 17.42 18.98
C ILE A 152 40.61 16.52 19.53
N ILE A 153 40.97 15.46 18.81
CA ILE A 153 41.94 14.46 19.25
C ILE A 153 43.20 14.57 18.40
N VAL A 154 44.34 14.85 19.05
CA VAL A 154 45.62 15.11 18.35
C VAL A 154 46.73 14.25 18.92
N ASP A 155 47.58 13.73 18.03
CA ASP A 155 48.77 12.97 18.40
C ASP A 155 49.80 13.88 19.09
N SER A 156 50.22 13.49 20.30
CA SER A 156 51.22 14.24 21.07
C SER A 156 52.62 14.23 20.44
N SER A 157 52.91 13.31 19.51
CA SER A 157 54.23 13.19 18.85
C SER A 157 54.50 14.20 17.73
N LEU A 158 53.46 14.88 17.22
CA LEU A 158 53.60 15.85 16.13
C LEU A 158 54.36 17.13 16.57
N GLN A 159 55.00 17.80 15.62
CA GLN A 159 55.62 19.11 15.87
C GLN A 159 54.55 20.17 16.18
N LEU A 160 54.91 21.25 16.87
CA LEU A 160 53.94 22.27 17.31
C LEU A 160 53.19 22.92 16.13
N GLU A 161 53.89 23.21 15.03
CA GLU A 161 53.26 23.77 13.82
C GLU A 161 52.29 22.79 13.18
N GLU A 162 52.69 21.52 13.03
CA GLU A 162 51.84 20.45 12.50
C GLU A 162 50.59 20.22 13.37
N LYS A 163 50.77 20.24 14.71
CA LYS A 163 49.66 20.17 15.68
C LYS A 163 48.67 21.30 15.46
N ASN A 164 49.14 22.54 15.33
CA ASN A 164 48.26 23.69 15.13
C ASN A 164 47.45 23.57 13.83
N LEU A 165 48.05 23.03 12.76
CA LEU A 165 47.36 22.76 11.50
C LEU A 165 46.29 21.67 11.64
N VAL A 166 46.61 20.58 12.33
CA VAL A 166 45.65 19.50 12.62
C VAL A 166 44.50 20.01 13.49
N ILE A 167 44.80 20.74 14.57
CA ILE A 167 43.79 21.36 15.45
C ILE A 167 42.89 22.29 14.63
N LYS A 168 43.46 23.11 13.75
CA LYS A 168 42.69 23.99 12.89
C LYS A 168 41.73 23.21 11.98
N HIS A 169 42.20 22.14 11.33
CA HIS A 169 41.38 21.27 10.48
C HIS A 169 40.27 20.60 11.28
N GLU A 170 40.60 19.92 12.37
CA GLU A 170 39.63 19.21 13.21
C GLU A 170 38.62 20.16 13.87
N SER A 171 39.01 21.39 14.18
CA SER A 171 38.09 22.41 14.71
C SER A 171 36.94 22.72 13.76
N VAL A 172 37.14 22.56 12.44
CA VAL A 172 36.08 22.79 11.45
C VAL A 172 35.00 21.72 11.58
N HIS A 173 35.38 20.45 11.77
CA HIS A 173 34.44 19.36 11.95
C HIS A 173 33.58 19.53 13.21
N VAL A 174 34.19 20.01 14.29
CA VAL A 174 33.49 20.33 15.54
C VAL A 174 32.55 21.53 15.34
N LYS A 175 33.07 22.67 14.86
CA LYS A 175 32.29 23.91 14.68
C LYS A 175 31.11 23.74 13.74
N GLN A 176 31.27 22.91 12.71
CA GLN A 176 30.23 22.65 11.71
C GLN A 176 29.35 21.44 12.03
N TRP A 177 29.55 20.77 13.16
CA TRP A 177 28.75 19.63 13.61
C TRP A 177 28.76 18.43 12.63
N HIS A 178 29.89 18.17 11.96
CA HIS A 178 30.01 17.07 11.00
C HIS A 178 29.75 15.69 11.62
N ALA A 179 29.91 15.55 12.94
CA ALA A 179 29.55 14.33 13.67
C ALA A 179 28.05 13.98 13.54
N PHE A 180 27.16 14.98 13.53
CA PHE A 180 25.71 14.76 13.40
C PHE A 180 25.35 14.30 11.98
N ASP A 181 25.93 14.94 10.96
CA ASP A 181 25.78 14.51 9.57
C ASP A 181 26.21 13.05 9.37
N LYS A 182 27.36 12.66 9.93
CA LYS A 182 27.87 11.27 9.87
C LYS A 182 26.95 10.30 10.59
N LEU A 183 26.37 10.70 11.73
CA LEU A 183 25.39 9.88 12.47
C LEU A 183 24.11 9.67 11.64
N LEU A 184 23.55 10.75 11.07
CA LEU A 184 22.37 10.69 10.23
C LEU A 184 22.57 9.73 9.05
N VAL A 185 23.69 9.87 8.34
CA VAL A 185 23.99 9.04 7.18
C VAL A 185 24.21 7.58 7.57
N ASN A 186 24.86 7.29 8.70
CA ASN A 186 25.02 5.92 9.18
C ASN A 186 23.69 5.29 9.59
N LEU A 187 22.77 6.07 10.18
CA LEU A 187 21.42 5.62 10.47
C LEU A 187 20.64 5.31 9.18
N VAL A 188 20.69 6.19 8.19
CA VAL A 188 20.06 5.96 6.88
C VAL A 188 20.70 4.78 6.16
N THR A 189 22.02 4.59 6.28
CA THR A 189 22.74 3.42 5.77
C THR A 189 22.28 2.13 6.43
N ALA A 190 21.97 2.14 7.73
CA ALA A 190 21.40 0.98 8.41
C ALA A 190 19.99 0.65 7.92
N ILE A 191 19.16 1.66 7.65
CA ILE A 191 17.81 1.48 7.06
C ILE A 191 17.92 0.95 5.63
N LEU A 192 18.75 1.56 4.80
CA LEU A 192 18.93 1.21 3.39
C LEU A 192 20.13 0.29 3.17
N TRP A 193 20.40 -0.63 4.10
CA TRP A 193 21.62 -1.46 4.10
C TRP A 193 21.80 -2.29 2.82
N PHE A 194 20.68 -2.66 2.18
CA PHE A 194 20.64 -3.41 0.92
C PHE A 194 20.91 -2.53 -0.32
N ASN A 195 20.78 -1.20 -0.21
CA ASN A 195 20.95 -0.28 -1.32
C ASN A 195 22.43 0.14 -1.44
N PRO A 196 23.14 -0.23 -2.52
CA PRO A 196 24.55 0.12 -2.68
C PRO A 196 24.80 1.64 -2.78
N ILE A 197 23.81 2.42 -3.22
CA ILE A 197 23.95 3.86 -3.44
C ILE A 197 24.20 4.62 -2.14
N ILE A 198 23.63 4.16 -1.01
CA ILE A 198 23.79 4.87 0.26
C ILE A 198 25.26 4.89 0.73
N TYR A 199 26.04 3.86 0.39
CA TYR A 199 27.47 3.82 0.70
C TYR A 199 28.26 4.85 -0.13
N PHE A 200 27.88 5.06 -1.39
CA PHE A 200 28.44 6.14 -2.21
C PHE A 200 28.02 7.52 -1.72
N TRP A 201 26.77 7.65 -1.25
CA TRP A 201 26.26 8.87 -0.61
C TRP A 201 27.05 9.22 0.64
N ARG A 202 27.30 8.23 1.50
CA ARG A 202 28.15 8.39 2.69
C ARG A 202 29.53 8.89 2.34
N ASN A 203 30.18 8.25 1.38
CA ASN A 203 31.49 8.69 0.92
C ASN A 203 31.44 10.11 0.34
N ALA A 204 30.36 10.52 -0.32
CA ALA A 204 30.23 11.88 -0.86
C ALA A 204 30.12 12.95 0.25
N ILE A 205 29.39 12.67 1.32
CA ILE A 205 29.31 13.55 2.49
C ILE A 205 30.66 13.64 3.18
N ASP A 206 31.33 12.50 3.40
CA ASP A 206 32.67 12.47 4.00
C ASP A 206 33.67 13.31 3.20
N HIS A 207 33.74 13.14 1.87
CA HIS A 207 34.58 13.99 1.00
C HIS A 207 34.24 15.47 1.14
N ASN A 208 32.97 15.83 1.16
CA ASN A 208 32.56 17.22 1.24
C ASN A 208 32.94 17.86 2.58
N HIS A 209 32.88 17.10 3.69
CA HIS A 209 33.38 17.54 4.99
C HIS A 209 34.88 17.79 4.98
N GLU A 210 35.67 16.86 4.41
CA GLU A 210 37.12 17.05 4.27
C GLU A 210 37.43 18.28 3.42
N PHE A 211 36.73 18.49 2.30
CA PHE A 211 36.94 19.68 1.45
C PHE A 211 36.62 21.00 2.17
N LEU A 212 35.61 21.01 3.05
CA LEU A 212 35.29 22.17 3.88
C LEU A 212 36.42 22.46 4.87
N ALA A 213 36.91 21.43 5.55
CA ALA A 213 38.00 21.56 6.51
C ALA A 213 39.31 21.98 5.83
N ASP A 214 39.67 21.35 4.70
CA ASP A 214 40.83 21.69 3.88
C ASP A 214 40.78 23.16 3.40
N ARG A 215 39.61 23.65 2.98
CA ARG A 215 39.41 25.04 2.54
C ARG A 215 39.59 26.05 3.67
N GLU A 216 39.09 25.78 4.87
CA GLU A 216 39.21 26.72 5.99
C GLU A 216 40.63 26.72 6.59
N THR A 217 41.34 25.59 6.55
CA THR A 217 42.74 25.50 7.00
C THR A 217 43.68 26.19 6.02
N SER A 218 43.48 26.02 4.72
CA SER A 218 44.31 26.67 3.67
C SER A 218 44.17 28.19 3.57
N LYS A 219 43.24 28.81 4.32
CA LYS A 219 43.20 30.28 4.49
C LYS A 219 44.26 30.79 5.46
N VAL A 220 44.75 29.94 6.35
CA VAL A 220 45.68 30.30 7.44
C VAL A 220 47.08 29.71 7.19
N ALA A 221 47.17 28.66 6.38
CA ALA A 221 48.40 27.92 6.12
C ALA A 221 48.75 27.87 4.63
N ASP A 222 50.04 27.79 4.32
CA ASP A 222 50.50 27.55 2.96
C ASP A 222 49.99 26.19 2.42
N LYS A 223 49.44 26.21 1.20
CA LYS A 223 48.82 25.03 0.59
C LYS A 223 49.80 23.88 0.37
N LYS A 224 51.09 24.18 0.11
CA LYS A 224 52.11 23.16 -0.16
C LYS A 224 52.54 22.47 1.12
N LEU A 225 52.84 23.24 2.17
CA LEU A 225 53.14 22.70 3.50
C LEU A 225 51.98 21.86 4.04
N TYR A 226 50.75 22.37 3.89
CA TYR A 226 49.57 21.66 4.32
C TYR A 226 49.33 20.35 3.53
N ALA A 227 49.49 20.37 2.21
CA ALA A 227 49.35 19.16 1.39
C ALA A 227 50.40 18.09 1.72
N SER A 228 51.64 18.49 2.03
CA SER A 228 52.68 17.55 2.48
C SER A 228 52.35 16.94 3.85
N LEU A 229 51.78 17.73 4.77
CA LEU A 229 51.32 17.22 6.06
C LEU A 229 50.20 16.20 5.87
N LEU A 230 49.19 16.50 5.05
CA LEU A 230 48.11 15.56 4.74
C LEU A 230 48.64 14.26 4.12
N LEU A 231 49.65 14.34 3.25
CA LEU A 231 50.29 13.17 2.66
C LEU A 231 51.03 12.35 3.73
N ASN A 232 51.83 12.99 4.58
CA ASN A 232 52.58 12.31 5.64
C ASN A 232 51.64 11.63 6.66
N LEU A 233 50.54 12.27 7.03
CA LEU A 233 49.53 11.71 7.94
C LEU A 233 48.76 10.54 7.31
N ALA A 234 48.61 10.49 5.99
CA ALA A 234 47.90 9.45 5.27
C ALA A 234 48.75 8.21 4.96
N MET A 235 50.08 8.31 5.03
CA MET A 235 50.99 7.20 4.79
C MET A 235 50.96 6.23 5.98
N PRO A 236 50.66 4.94 5.78
CA PRO A 236 50.69 3.98 6.88
C PRO A 236 52.12 3.88 7.42
N ALA A 237 52.26 3.97 8.74
CA ALA A 237 53.47 3.52 9.40
C ALA A 237 53.74 2.07 8.98
N LYS A 238 55.02 1.74 8.81
CA LYS A 238 55.56 0.56 8.08
C LYS A 238 55.13 -0.84 8.56
N ASN A 239 54.08 -1.01 9.37
CA ASN A 239 53.68 -2.29 9.93
C ASN A 239 52.17 -2.59 9.78
N LEU A 240 51.94 -3.71 9.10
CA LEU A 240 50.76 -4.59 9.07
C LEU A 240 49.42 -4.09 8.53
N ALA A 241 48.87 -4.96 7.68
CA ALA A 241 47.58 -4.91 7.02
C ALA A 241 46.40 -4.84 8.01
N ILE A 242 46.04 -3.63 8.43
CA ILE A 242 44.74 -3.34 9.04
C ILE A 242 44.21 -2.05 8.41
N ASN A 243 43.01 -2.16 7.82
CA ASN A 243 42.27 -1.09 7.15
C ASN A 243 41.84 0.03 8.12
N SER A 244 42.79 0.82 8.59
CA SER A 244 42.54 2.01 9.41
C SER A 244 42.94 3.28 8.66
N PHE A 245 41.95 4.13 8.42
CA PHE A 245 42.07 5.58 8.21
C PHE A 245 42.67 6.17 6.91
N SER A 246 42.80 5.41 5.82
CA SER A 246 43.11 5.96 4.47
C SER A 246 41.93 5.91 3.47
N LYS A 247 40.70 5.75 3.96
CA LYS A 247 39.54 5.38 3.10
C LYS A 247 38.92 6.50 2.25
N LEU A 248 39.48 7.72 2.24
CA LEU A 248 39.10 8.74 1.26
C LEU A 248 40.28 8.95 0.30
N PRO A 249 40.10 8.86 -1.03
CA PRO A 249 41.18 9.10 -1.98
C PRO A 249 41.79 10.49 -1.74
N LEU A 250 42.94 10.53 -1.09
CA LEU A 250 43.75 11.73 -0.81
C LEU A 250 43.94 12.56 -2.09
N LYS A 251 44.04 11.88 -3.23
CA LYS A 251 44.02 12.47 -4.57
C LYS A 251 42.91 13.51 -4.75
N ASN A 252 41.67 13.21 -4.36
CA ASN A 252 40.53 14.11 -4.55
C ASN A 252 40.62 15.34 -3.64
N ARG A 253 41.11 15.17 -2.40
CA ARG A 253 41.35 16.27 -1.47
C ARG A 253 42.41 17.23 -1.99
N ILE A 254 43.57 16.70 -2.38
CA ILE A 254 44.66 17.51 -2.96
C ILE A 254 44.18 18.19 -4.25
N MET A 255 43.50 17.47 -5.15
CA MET A 255 42.97 18.05 -6.37
C MET A 255 41.98 19.21 -6.11
N MET A 256 41.10 19.08 -5.12
CA MET A 256 40.13 20.14 -4.78
C MET A 256 40.76 21.29 -3.97
N LEU A 257 41.83 21.04 -3.22
CA LEU A 257 42.61 22.05 -2.49
C LEU A 257 43.30 23.06 -3.43
N TYR A 258 43.83 22.56 -4.55
CA TYR A 258 44.48 23.37 -5.60
C TYR A 258 43.53 23.85 -6.69
N LYS A 259 42.26 23.46 -6.64
CA LYS A 259 41.28 23.88 -7.64
C LYS A 259 40.87 25.34 -7.39
N GLU A 260 40.88 26.13 -8.46
CA GLU A 260 40.39 27.50 -8.40
C GLU A 260 38.89 27.58 -8.08
N PRO A 261 38.44 28.58 -7.30
CA PRO A 261 37.03 28.77 -7.00
C PRO A 261 36.21 28.93 -8.29
N ASN A 262 35.13 28.16 -8.38
CA ASN A 262 34.23 28.24 -9.52
C ASN A 262 33.49 29.59 -9.57
N ALA A 263 33.22 30.08 -10.78
CA ALA A 263 32.50 31.34 -11.01
C ALA A 263 31.11 31.31 -10.37
N LYS A 264 30.65 32.44 -9.81
CA LYS A 264 29.35 32.54 -9.13
C LYS A 264 28.18 32.12 -10.02
N LEU A 265 28.27 32.31 -11.35
CA LEU A 265 27.26 31.89 -12.32
C LEU A 265 27.02 30.38 -12.32
N GLN A 266 28.04 29.57 -12.02
CA GLN A 266 27.89 28.11 -11.92
C GLN A 266 27.01 27.67 -10.73
N LYS A 267 26.65 28.59 -9.82
CA LYS A 267 25.59 28.32 -8.83
C LYS A 267 24.22 28.09 -9.49
N LEU A 268 24.02 28.52 -10.73
CA LEU A 268 22.80 28.19 -11.49
C LEU A 268 22.65 26.68 -11.71
N ALA A 269 23.72 25.89 -11.62
CA ALA A 269 23.63 24.43 -11.68
C ALA A 269 22.72 23.83 -10.58
N TYR A 270 22.56 24.52 -9.44
CA TYR A 270 21.65 24.10 -8.38
C TYR A 270 20.18 24.34 -8.75
N LEU A 271 19.86 25.17 -9.75
CA LEU A 271 18.49 25.28 -10.26
C LEU A 271 18.05 23.99 -10.98
N ALA A 272 18.98 23.19 -11.49
CA ALA A 272 18.69 21.88 -12.08
C ALA A 272 18.13 20.87 -11.05
N ILE A 273 18.18 21.18 -9.76
CA ILE A 273 17.57 20.37 -8.71
C ILE A 273 16.04 20.44 -8.78
N ILE A 274 15.48 21.59 -9.14
CA ILE A 274 14.03 21.83 -9.20
C ILE A 274 13.34 20.85 -10.15
N PRO A 275 13.74 20.70 -11.44
CA PRO A 275 13.10 19.74 -12.33
C PRO A 275 13.30 18.29 -11.86
N VAL A 276 14.47 17.94 -11.31
CA VAL A 276 14.71 16.59 -10.76
C VAL A 276 13.75 16.29 -9.60
N LEU A 277 13.56 17.26 -8.70
CA LEU A 277 12.64 17.16 -7.57
C LEU A 277 11.19 17.01 -8.07
N MET A 278 10.78 17.81 -9.06
CA MET A 278 9.46 17.74 -9.68
C MET A 278 9.19 16.36 -10.29
N ILE A 279 10.16 15.80 -11.03
CA ILE A 279 10.07 14.45 -11.61
C ILE A 279 9.91 13.40 -10.51
N CYS A 280 10.71 13.45 -9.45
CA CYS A 280 10.58 12.54 -8.31
C CYS A 280 9.22 12.66 -7.61
N CYS A 281 8.74 13.88 -7.39
CA CYS A 281 7.42 14.11 -6.81
C CYS A 281 6.31 13.54 -7.70
N MET A 282 6.36 13.77 -9.01
CA MET A 282 5.36 13.23 -9.94
C MET A 282 5.34 11.70 -9.97
N ALA A 283 6.52 11.07 -9.91
CA ALA A 283 6.69 9.63 -10.06
C ALA A 283 6.43 8.83 -8.77
N PHE A 284 6.83 9.35 -7.60
CA PHE A 284 6.88 8.56 -6.36
C PHE A 284 5.88 8.97 -5.28
N ILE A 285 5.23 10.13 -5.38
CA ILE A 285 4.15 10.49 -4.46
C ILE A 285 3.00 9.50 -4.62
N ASN A 286 2.52 8.96 -3.50
CA ASN A 286 1.35 8.09 -3.53
C ASN A 286 0.13 8.92 -3.88
N ARG A 287 -0.61 8.52 -4.91
CA ARG A 287 -1.89 9.14 -5.26
C ARG A 287 -2.99 8.25 -4.71
N LYS A 288 -3.83 8.82 -3.87
CA LYS A 288 -5.04 8.16 -3.38
C LYS A 288 -6.20 8.79 -4.14
N GLU A 289 -6.80 8.02 -5.03
CA GLU A 289 -7.96 8.47 -5.79
C GLU A 289 -9.20 8.37 -4.91
N ILE A 290 -9.88 9.51 -4.71
CA ILE A 290 -11.20 9.55 -4.06
C ILE A 290 -12.21 9.87 -5.15
N ILE A 291 -12.97 8.85 -5.55
CA ILE A 291 -14.04 8.97 -6.55
C ILE A 291 -15.23 9.64 -5.87
N VAL A 292 -15.58 10.85 -6.31
CA VAL A 292 -16.79 11.56 -5.89
C VAL A 292 -17.82 11.41 -7.01
N GLU A 293 -18.90 10.68 -6.74
CA GLU A 293 -20.02 10.52 -7.68
C GLU A 293 -20.75 11.86 -7.83
N LYS A 294 -20.70 12.44 -9.03
CA LYS A 294 -21.54 13.59 -9.38
C LYS A 294 -22.82 13.07 -10.03
N LYS A 295 -23.94 13.17 -9.32
CA LYS A 295 -25.27 13.07 -9.94
C LYS A 295 -25.40 14.22 -10.94
N LEU A 296 -25.51 13.90 -12.23
CA LEU A 296 -25.84 14.91 -13.25
C LEU A 296 -27.25 15.44 -12.95
N ALA A 297 -27.36 16.74 -12.70
CA ALA A 297 -28.62 17.45 -12.81
C ALA A 297 -29.08 17.35 -14.27
N GLY A 298 -30.23 16.72 -14.50
CA GLY A 298 -30.75 16.41 -15.82
C GLY A 298 -31.01 17.67 -16.65
N ASN A 299 -30.54 17.67 -17.89
CA ASN A 299 -31.16 18.47 -18.94
C ASN A 299 -32.48 17.80 -19.32
N LEU A 300 -33.57 18.54 -19.15
CA LEU A 300 -34.91 18.19 -19.62
C LEU A 300 -34.89 17.99 -21.14
N ALA A 301 -35.14 16.76 -21.58
CA ALA A 301 -35.52 16.47 -22.96
C ALA A 301 -37.00 16.10 -22.98
N SER A 302 -37.78 17.01 -23.57
CA SER A 302 -39.10 16.89 -24.20
C SER A 302 -39.97 15.67 -23.86
N THR A 303 -41.06 15.96 -23.15
CA THR A 303 -42.32 15.21 -23.17
C THR A 303 -42.86 15.15 -24.61
N ASP A 304 -42.96 13.95 -25.20
CA ASP A 304 -44.05 13.55 -26.10
C ASP A 304 -43.79 12.13 -26.66
N ALA A 305 -44.20 11.11 -25.89
CA ALA A 305 -44.47 9.78 -26.41
C ALA A 305 -45.65 9.17 -25.63
N PRO A 306 -46.67 8.59 -26.30
CA PRO A 306 -47.93 8.23 -25.66
C PRO A 306 -47.80 6.95 -24.83
N VAL A 307 -48.32 7.02 -23.60
CA VAL A 307 -48.36 5.91 -22.62
C VAL A 307 -49.46 4.91 -23.01
N LYS A 308 -49.10 3.63 -23.11
CA LYS A 308 -50.07 2.52 -23.18
C LYS A 308 -50.56 2.18 -21.77
N PRO A 309 -51.87 1.98 -21.53
CA PRO A 309 -52.40 1.69 -20.20
C PRO A 309 -52.03 0.28 -19.75
N ASN A 310 -51.47 0.17 -18.54
CA ASN A 310 -51.15 -1.09 -17.90
C ASN A 310 -52.40 -1.65 -17.19
N VAL A 311 -52.83 -2.85 -17.60
CA VAL A 311 -54.12 -3.47 -17.26
C VAL A 311 -54.13 -4.16 -15.89
N TYR A 312 -53.07 -4.04 -15.07
CA TYR A 312 -53.02 -4.70 -13.76
C TYR A 312 -53.28 -3.79 -12.54
N ALA A 313 -53.72 -2.56 -12.76
CA ALA A 313 -54.09 -1.63 -11.70
C ALA A 313 -55.59 -1.68 -11.35
N MET A 314 -56.19 -2.84 -11.09
CA MET A 314 -57.54 -2.91 -10.51
C MET A 314 -57.63 -4.07 -9.52
N ASN A 315 -57.57 -3.74 -8.23
CA ASN A 315 -58.30 -4.40 -7.11
C ASN A 315 -57.79 -4.03 -5.68
N TYR A 316 -57.12 -2.88 -5.48
CA TYR A 316 -56.64 -2.50 -4.14
C TYR A 316 -57.16 -1.17 -3.58
N LEU A 317 -58.13 -0.52 -4.23
CA LEU A 317 -58.72 0.74 -3.75
C LEU A 317 -59.99 0.55 -2.89
N ASN A 318 -59.98 -0.43 -1.99
CA ASN A 318 -60.97 -0.52 -0.90
C ASN A 318 -60.31 -0.30 0.47
N SER A 319 -59.57 0.80 0.61
CA SER A 319 -59.20 1.33 1.93
C SER A 319 -59.39 2.84 1.96
N ASN A 320 -60.13 3.32 2.97
CA ASN A 320 -60.49 4.73 3.17
C ASN A 320 -59.32 5.54 3.73
N ILE A 321 -58.18 5.57 3.03
CA ILE A 321 -57.07 6.45 3.38
C ILE A 321 -57.21 7.72 2.54
N LYS A 322 -57.48 8.85 3.20
CA LYS A 322 -57.44 10.18 2.56
C LYS A 322 -55.97 10.54 2.29
N VAL A 323 -55.54 10.42 1.04
CA VAL A 323 -54.21 10.86 0.60
C VAL A 323 -54.28 12.34 0.17
N ASN A 324 -53.34 13.15 0.65
CA ASN A 324 -53.16 14.55 0.26
C ASN A 324 -52.61 14.63 -1.18
N PRO A 325 -53.28 15.31 -2.13
CA PRO A 325 -52.97 15.24 -3.56
C PRO A 325 -51.69 15.99 -4.00
N ASN A 326 -50.99 16.69 -3.10
CA ASN A 326 -49.89 17.60 -3.46
C ASN A 326 -48.47 17.06 -3.28
N ASN A 327 -48.28 15.79 -2.92
CA ASN A 327 -46.98 15.15 -3.01
C ASN A 327 -47.00 14.18 -4.20
N ALA A 328 -46.38 14.59 -5.31
CA ALA A 328 -46.03 13.66 -6.37
C ALA A 328 -45.07 12.62 -5.78
N PHE A 329 -45.57 11.41 -5.52
CA PHE A 329 -44.70 10.27 -5.31
C PHE A 329 -43.95 10.07 -6.62
N ASN A 330 -42.65 10.40 -6.63
CA ASN A 330 -41.79 9.95 -7.70
C ASN A 330 -41.77 8.42 -7.60
N GLU A 331 -42.52 7.73 -8.47
CA GLU A 331 -42.42 6.28 -8.62
C GLU A 331 -40.97 5.96 -9.03
N VAL A 332 -40.13 5.65 -8.06
CA VAL A 332 -38.78 5.16 -8.31
C VAL A 332 -38.94 3.71 -8.75
N GLU A 333 -38.70 3.45 -10.03
CA GLU A 333 -38.72 2.09 -10.58
C GLU A 333 -37.74 1.19 -9.80
N PRO A 334 -38.22 0.12 -9.13
CA PRO A 334 -37.39 -0.68 -8.25
C PRO A 334 -36.31 -1.39 -9.07
N THR A 335 -35.05 -1.05 -8.79
CA THR A 335 -33.88 -1.63 -9.46
C THR A 335 -33.27 -2.70 -8.57
N LEU A 336 -33.15 -3.92 -9.10
CA LEU A 336 -32.55 -5.06 -8.41
C LEU A 336 -31.20 -5.41 -9.05
N ILE A 337 -30.13 -5.38 -8.27
CA ILE A 337 -28.83 -5.88 -8.71
C ILE A 337 -28.69 -7.33 -8.28
N ILE A 338 -28.31 -8.20 -9.22
CA ILE A 338 -28.17 -9.64 -8.96
C ILE A 338 -26.75 -10.08 -9.29
N ASP A 339 -26.10 -10.69 -8.31
CA ASP A 339 -24.79 -11.28 -8.47
C ASP A 339 -24.88 -12.78 -8.72
N ALA A 340 -24.23 -13.24 -9.78
CA ALA A 340 -23.99 -14.67 -9.99
C ALA A 340 -22.64 -15.01 -9.36
N GLY A 341 -22.68 -15.70 -8.22
CA GLY A 341 -21.50 -16.14 -7.49
C GLY A 341 -20.46 -16.79 -8.40
N HIS A 342 -19.17 -16.58 -8.09
CA HIS A 342 -18.04 -17.15 -8.84
C HIS A 342 -18.00 -16.69 -10.32
N GLY A 343 -17.48 -17.51 -11.25
CA GLY A 343 -17.34 -17.16 -12.69
C GLY A 343 -15.89 -17.02 -13.19
N GLY A 344 -15.63 -17.46 -14.42
CA GLY A 344 -14.30 -17.52 -15.02
C GLY A 344 -13.41 -18.53 -14.30
N LYS A 345 -12.22 -18.08 -13.86
CA LYS A 345 -11.25 -18.95 -13.17
C LYS A 345 -11.70 -19.40 -11.78
N ASP A 346 -12.50 -18.59 -11.07
CA ASP A 346 -13.91 -18.83 -10.69
C ASP A 346 -14.60 -20.19 -10.62
N GLY A 347 -13.94 -21.33 -10.78
CA GLY A 347 -14.63 -22.63 -10.85
C GLY A 347 -15.48 -23.03 -9.65
N ALA A 348 -15.20 -22.53 -8.44
CA ALA A 348 -15.68 -23.14 -7.19
C ALA A 348 -15.52 -24.69 -7.14
N VAL A 349 -16.28 -25.36 -6.26
CA VAL A 349 -16.34 -26.83 -6.16
C VAL A 349 -17.24 -27.39 -7.27
N SER A 350 -16.91 -28.57 -7.79
CA SER A 350 -17.79 -29.30 -8.72
C SER A 350 -18.83 -30.10 -7.94
N GLY A 351 -20.08 -30.05 -8.39
CA GLY A 351 -21.15 -30.93 -7.93
C GLY A 351 -20.92 -32.39 -8.34
N LEU A 352 -21.77 -33.28 -7.83
CA LEU A 352 -21.66 -34.74 -8.05
C LEU A 352 -21.75 -35.16 -9.53
N ASP A 353 -22.37 -34.34 -10.38
CA ASP A 353 -22.51 -34.56 -11.83
C ASP A 353 -21.41 -33.89 -12.66
N GLY A 354 -20.40 -33.30 -11.99
CA GLY A 354 -19.30 -32.59 -12.63
C GLY A 354 -19.60 -31.15 -13.02
N GLN A 355 -20.84 -30.66 -12.83
CA GLN A 355 -21.15 -29.24 -13.04
C GLN A 355 -20.47 -28.38 -11.99
N LYS A 356 -19.99 -27.20 -12.40
CA LYS A 356 -19.35 -26.25 -11.49
C LYS A 356 -20.39 -25.32 -10.89
N GLU A 357 -20.22 -24.95 -9.63
CA GLU A 357 -21.12 -24.02 -8.94
C GLU A 357 -21.34 -22.73 -9.74
N LYS A 358 -20.27 -22.18 -10.33
CA LYS A 358 -20.33 -20.95 -11.15
C LYS A 358 -21.32 -21.03 -12.32
N ASP A 359 -21.51 -22.22 -12.89
CA ASP A 359 -22.36 -22.43 -14.06
C ASP A 359 -23.82 -22.53 -13.60
N LEU A 360 -24.06 -23.21 -12.48
CA LEU A 360 -25.36 -23.26 -11.80
C LEU A 360 -25.80 -21.87 -11.32
N ASN A 361 -24.89 -21.08 -10.73
CA ASN A 361 -25.14 -19.71 -10.30
C ASN A 361 -25.52 -18.81 -11.49
N LEU A 362 -24.75 -18.88 -12.59
CA LEU A 362 -25.04 -18.10 -13.79
C LEU A 362 -26.40 -18.47 -14.40
N ARG A 363 -26.70 -19.78 -14.46
CA ARG A 363 -27.99 -20.28 -14.94
C ARG A 363 -29.14 -19.76 -14.09
N ALA A 364 -29.04 -19.86 -12.76
CA ALA A 364 -30.08 -19.41 -11.85
C ALA A 364 -30.33 -17.90 -11.98
N VAL A 365 -29.28 -17.09 -12.05
CA VAL A 365 -29.40 -15.63 -12.20
C VAL A 365 -29.99 -15.23 -13.54
N LYS A 366 -29.67 -15.93 -14.64
CA LYS A 366 -30.30 -15.69 -15.96
C LYS A 366 -31.79 -15.97 -15.92
N ILE A 367 -32.19 -17.10 -15.34
CA ILE A 367 -33.61 -17.45 -15.17
C ILE A 367 -34.31 -16.41 -14.29
N LEU A 368 -33.69 -16.00 -13.19
CA LEU A 368 -34.25 -14.98 -12.30
C LEU A 368 -34.46 -13.66 -13.04
N LYS A 369 -33.50 -13.22 -13.85
CA LYS A 369 -33.63 -12.03 -14.70
C LYS A 369 -34.78 -12.15 -15.71
N GLU A 370 -34.97 -13.31 -16.33
CA GLU A 370 -36.10 -13.55 -17.25
C GLU A 370 -37.45 -13.43 -16.52
N GLU A 371 -37.59 -14.03 -15.34
CA GLU A 371 -38.81 -13.94 -14.53
C GLU A 371 -39.05 -12.52 -14.01
N ALA A 372 -37.98 -11.78 -13.69
CA ALA A 372 -38.06 -10.39 -13.27
C ALA A 372 -38.54 -9.46 -14.40
N ALA A 373 -38.05 -9.70 -15.62
CA ALA A 373 -38.46 -8.92 -16.81
C ALA A 373 -39.96 -9.08 -17.10
N LYS A 374 -40.52 -10.28 -16.91
CA LYS A 374 -41.98 -10.52 -17.04
C LYS A 374 -42.82 -9.68 -16.06
N ARG A 375 -42.22 -9.25 -14.95
CA ARG A 375 -42.85 -8.45 -13.89
C ARG A 375 -42.54 -6.95 -14.01
N GLY A 376 -41.80 -6.54 -15.04
CA GLY A 376 -41.35 -5.15 -15.19
C GLY A 376 -40.30 -4.72 -14.17
N ILE A 377 -39.57 -5.67 -13.56
CA ILE A 377 -38.52 -5.35 -12.58
C ILE A 377 -37.20 -5.14 -13.33
N LYS A 378 -36.60 -3.97 -13.15
CA LYS A 378 -35.30 -3.64 -13.75
C LYS A 378 -34.18 -4.42 -13.03
N VAL A 379 -33.55 -5.35 -13.74
CA VAL A 379 -32.47 -6.18 -13.22
C VAL A 379 -31.14 -5.88 -13.88
N ILE A 380 -30.12 -5.65 -13.05
CA ILE A 380 -28.73 -5.49 -13.46
C ILE A 380 -27.93 -6.67 -12.94
N LEU A 381 -27.21 -7.36 -13.81
CA LEU A 381 -26.39 -8.50 -13.43
C LEU A 381 -24.95 -8.06 -13.22
N THR A 382 -24.27 -8.58 -12.20
CA THR A 382 -22.82 -8.39 -12.06
C THR A 382 -22.08 -9.02 -13.24
N ARG A 383 -22.50 -10.21 -13.70
CA ARG A 383 -22.00 -10.86 -14.92
C ARG A 383 -23.11 -11.50 -15.76
N THR A 384 -22.91 -11.53 -17.07
CA THR A 384 -23.82 -12.14 -18.06
C THR A 384 -23.24 -13.41 -18.72
N SER A 385 -21.94 -13.65 -18.55
CA SER A 385 -21.18 -14.77 -19.12
C SER A 385 -20.32 -15.46 -18.04
N ASP A 386 -19.61 -16.52 -18.43
CA ASP A 386 -18.59 -17.18 -17.59
C ASP A 386 -17.31 -16.34 -17.53
N GLN A 387 -17.44 -15.16 -16.92
CA GLN A 387 -16.33 -14.24 -16.70
C GLN A 387 -16.04 -14.11 -15.22
N PHE A 388 -14.79 -13.77 -14.97
CA PHE A 388 -14.31 -13.51 -13.64
C PHE A 388 -14.58 -12.07 -13.21
N ILE A 389 -15.18 -11.86 -12.04
CA ILE A 389 -15.33 -10.54 -11.40
C ILE A 389 -14.87 -10.63 -9.94
N SER A 390 -14.02 -9.70 -9.52
CA SER A 390 -13.54 -9.61 -8.13
C SER A 390 -14.71 -9.33 -7.17
N LEU A 391 -14.59 -9.71 -5.90
CA LEU A 391 -15.63 -9.45 -4.90
C LEU A 391 -16.01 -7.97 -4.82
N ARG A 392 -15.02 -7.07 -4.77
CA ARG A 392 -15.29 -5.62 -4.69
C ARG A 392 -15.97 -5.08 -5.94
N ASP A 393 -15.66 -5.61 -7.12
CA ASP A 393 -16.28 -5.16 -8.37
C ASP A 393 -17.74 -5.62 -8.54
N ARG A 394 -18.15 -6.67 -7.82
CA ARG A 394 -19.54 -7.11 -7.76
C ARG A 394 -20.42 -6.22 -6.88
N LEU A 395 -19.82 -5.41 -6.01
CA LEU A 395 -20.57 -4.49 -5.16
C LEU A 395 -21.39 -3.51 -6.02
N PRO A 396 -22.63 -3.21 -5.62
CA PRO A 396 -23.43 -2.15 -6.23
C PRO A 396 -22.67 -0.82 -6.35
N LYS A 397 -22.38 -0.42 -7.59
CA LYS A 397 -21.73 0.87 -7.92
C LYS A 397 -22.74 1.99 -8.20
N GLN A 398 -24.03 1.67 -8.22
CA GLN A 398 -25.13 2.60 -8.50
C GLN A 398 -26.25 2.41 -7.46
N ASP A 399 -27.10 3.43 -7.31
CA ASP A 399 -28.31 3.33 -6.51
C ASP A 399 -29.19 2.19 -7.03
N ALA A 400 -29.66 1.34 -6.11
CA ALA A 400 -30.55 0.21 -6.36
C ALA A 400 -31.39 -0.06 -5.11
N THR A 401 -32.56 -0.66 -5.30
CA THR A 401 -33.46 -1.03 -4.20
C THR A 401 -32.85 -2.15 -3.35
N ALA A 402 -32.19 -3.11 -3.98
CA ALA A 402 -31.54 -4.22 -3.29
C ALA A 402 -30.43 -4.85 -4.13
N PHE A 403 -29.58 -5.61 -3.44
CA PHE A 403 -28.54 -6.48 -4.00
C PHE A 403 -28.76 -7.92 -3.52
N ILE A 404 -28.83 -8.87 -4.46
CA ILE A 404 -29.00 -10.30 -4.16
C ILE A 404 -27.85 -11.08 -4.82
N SER A 405 -27.00 -11.73 -4.04
CA SER A 405 -26.00 -12.67 -4.56
C SER A 405 -26.56 -14.09 -4.52
N ILE A 406 -26.45 -14.83 -5.62
CA ILE A 406 -26.92 -16.19 -5.77
C ILE A 406 -25.71 -17.14 -5.82
N HIS A 407 -25.73 -18.10 -4.91
CA HIS A 407 -24.76 -19.17 -4.79
C HIS A 407 -25.45 -20.53 -4.70
N HIS A 408 -24.67 -21.60 -4.86
CA HIS A 408 -25.06 -22.93 -4.44
C HIS A 408 -23.99 -23.46 -3.50
N ASN A 409 -24.40 -23.98 -2.34
CA ASN A 409 -23.44 -24.43 -1.36
C ASN A 409 -22.72 -25.68 -1.88
N ALA A 410 -21.52 -25.94 -1.41
CA ALA A 410 -20.78 -27.15 -1.74
C ALA A 410 -20.00 -27.63 -0.53
N THR A 411 -19.86 -28.94 -0.40
CA THR A 411 -19.08 -29.58 0.66
C THR A 411 -17.90 -30.33 0.05
N LEU A 412 -16.74 -30.18 0.69
CA LEU A 412 -15.50 -30.86 0.28
C LEU A 412 -15.70 -32.38 0.25
N ALA A 413 -14.98 -33.05 -0.66
CA ALA A 413 -14.98 -34.50 -0.75
C ALA A 413 -14.63 -35.13 0.62
N ASN A 414 -15.44 -36.12 1.04
CA ASN A 414 -15.34 -36.85 2.31
C ASN A 414 -15.77 -36.11 3.59
N ALA A 415 -16.36 -34.91 3.49
CA ALA A 415 -17.00 -34.26 4.63
C ALA A 415 -18.52 -34.51 4.62
N ALA A 416 -19.11 -34.66 5.81
CA ALA A 416 -20.56 -34.74 5.94
C ALA A 416 -21.20 -33.42 5.48
N VAL A 417 -22.25 -33.50 4.66
CA VAL A 417 -23.02 -32.34 4.21
C VAL A 417 -23.85 -31.82 5.41
N PRO A 418 -23.55 -30.64 5.97
CA PRO A 418 -24.18 -30.21 7.22
C PRO A 418 -25.60 -29.68 7.02
N PHE A 419 -25.92 -29.18 5.83
CA PHE A 419 -27.26 -28.79 5.42
C PHE A 419 -27.33 -28.78 3.89
N SER A 420 -28.36 -29.41 3.32
CA SER A 420 -28.53 -29.53 1.86
C SER A 420 -29.53 -28.53 1.28
N GLY A 421 -30.34 -27.87 2.13
CA GLY A 421 -31.42 -26.98 1.71
C GLY A 421 -30.98 -25.55 1.38
N ILE A 422 -31.97 -24.67 1.26
CA ILE A 422 -31.80 -23.25 0.94
C ILE A 422 -31.48 -22.45 2.21
N GLU A 423 -30.45 -21.59 2.14
CA GLU A 423 -30.06 -20.68 3.23
C GLU A 423 -29.98 -19.24 2.72
N ILE A 424 -30.26 -18.28 3.60
CA ILE A 424 -30.12 -16.84 3.30
C ILE A 424 -29.20 -16.21 4.34
N TYR A 425 -28.21 -15.48 3.86
CA TYR A 425 -27.19 -14.80 4.65
C TYR A 425 -27.36 -13.28 4.58
N VAL A 426 -27.16 -12.63 5.72
CA VAL A 426 -27.04 -11.18 5.92
C VAL A 426 -25.76 -10.88 6.70
N SER A 427 -25.32 -9.62 6.73
CA SER A 427 -24.19 -9.21 7.57
C SER A 427 -24.58 -8.15 8.59
N LYS A 428 -24.51 -8.50 9.88
CA LYS A 428 -24.74 -7.58 11.01
C LYS A 428 -23.77 -6.40 11.05
N LEU A 429 -22.69 -6.46 10.27
CA LEU A 429 -21.70 -5.39 10.13
C LEU A 429 -22.07 -4.36 9.06
N ASN A 430 -23.11 -4.59 8.25
CA ASN A 430 -23.55 -3.65 7.22
C ASN A 430 -24.38 -2.50 7.84
N SER A 431 -24.16 -1.27 7.38
CA SER A 431 -24.94 -0.09 7.80
C SER A 431 -26.44 -0.18 7.48
N ASN A 432 -26.82 -0.96 6.47
CA ASN A 432 -28.19 -1.23 6.02
C ASN A 432 -28.79 -2.52 6.60
N ILE A 433 -28.22 -3.09 7.68
CA ILE A 433 -28.62 -4.39 8.24
C ILE A 433 -30.14 -4.54 8.43
N LYS A 434 -30.85 -3.54 8.95
CA LYS A 434 -32.31 -3.62 9.16
C LYS A 434 -33.07 -3.87 7.86
N MET A 435 -32.74 -3.12 6.81
CA MET A 435 -33.36 -3.30 5.49
C MET A 435 -32.95 -4.63 4.85
N ALA A 436 -31.71 -5.08 5.07
CA ALA A 436 -31.24 -6.38 4.60
C ALA A 436 -31.98 -7.54 5.30
N GLU A 437 -32.25 -7.43 6.60
CA GLU A 437 -33.05 -8.39 7.37
C GLU A 437 -34.51 -8.40 6.91
N ASP A 438 -35.10 -7.22 6.63
CA ASP A 438 -36.47 -7.13 6.09
C ASP A 438 -36.59 -7.78 4.70
N LEU A 439 -35.64 -7.49 3.81
CA LEU A 439 -35.54 -8.12 2.49
C LEU A 439 -35.37 -9.64 2.63
N GLY A 440 -34.40 -10.07 3.44
CA GLY A 440 -34.10 -11.48 3.68
C GLY A 440 -35.29 -12.22 4.26
N ALA A 441 -35.95 -11.68 5.28
CA ALA A 441 -37.12 -12.29 5.92
C ALA A 441 -38.32 -12.37 4.96
N GLY A 442 -38.52 -11.33 4.13
CA GLY A 442 -39.51 -11.32 3.07
C GLY A 442 -39.29 -12.46 2.09
N ILE A 443 -38.06 -12.59 1.57
CA ILE A 443 -37.67 -13.68 0.65
C ILE A 443 -37.80 -15.04 1.33
N LEU A 444 -37.32 -15.18 2.57
CA LEU A 444 -37.37 -16.43 3.33
C LEU A 444 -38.81 -16.93 3.49
N SER A 445 -39.73 -16.03 3.84
CA SER A 445 -41.15 -16.35 4.03
C SER A 445 -41.82 -16.91 2.76
N LYS A 446 -41.39 -16.43 1.58
CA LYS A 446 -41.87 -16.92 0.29
C LYS A 446 -41.20 -18.23 -0.07
N LEU A 447 -39.89 -18.34 0.15
CA LEU A 447 -39.16 -19.57 -0.12
C LEU A 447 -39.68 -20.75 0.71
N LYS A 448 -40.17 -20.56 1.95
CA LYS A 448 -40.80 -21.64 2.73
C LYS A 448 -42.05 -22.28 2.07
N GLN A 449 -42.59 -21.69 1.02
CA GLN A 449 -43.75 -22.20 0.27
C GLN A 449 -43.36 -23.18 -0.86
N GLN A 450 -42.06 -23.45 -1.05
CA GLN A 450 -41.59 -24.48 -1.96
C GLN A 450 -41.50 -25.84 -1.26
N ASN A 451 -41.83 -26.92 -1.98
CA ASN A 451 -41.99 -28.26 -1.39
C ASN A 451 -40.87 -29.23 -1.79
N GLY A 452 -39.80 -28.73 -2.41
CA GLY A 452 -38.77 -29.55 -3.03
C GLY A 452 -37.47 -29.69 -2.23
N LEU A 453 -37.02 -28.60 -1.62
CA LEU A 453 -35.85 -28.55 -0.73
C LEU A 453 -36.27 -28.03 0.64
N GLU A 454 -35.54 -28.41 1.67
CA GLU A 454 -35.68 -27.75 2.97
C GLU A 454 -35.22 -26.28 2.87
N VAL A 455 -35.86 -25.39 3.62
CA VAL A 455 -35.46 -23.97 3.71
C VAL A 455 -35.19 -23.68 5.18
N ARG A 456 -34.00 -23.14 5.48
CA ARG A 456 -33.60 -22.83 6.86
C ARG A 456 -34.63 -21.92 7.54
N ASP A 457 -34.88 -22.12 8.83
CA ASP A 457 -35.95 -21.38 9.49
C ASP A 457 -35.66 -19.90 9.74
N SER A 458 -34.39 -19.51 9.71
CA SER A 458 -33.91 -18.17 10.07
C SER A 458 -32.81 -17.70 9.11
N LEU A 459 -32.63 -16.37 9.06
CA LEU A 459 -31.50 -15.75 8.40
C LEU A 459 -30.20 -16.07 9.13
N LYS A 460 -29.14 -16.29 8.37
CA LYS A 460 -27.80 -16.55 8.88
C LYS A 460 -26.98 -15.27 8.85
N ASN A 461 -26.18 -15.03 9.87
CA ASN A 461 -25.23 -13.92 9.87
C ASN A 461 -23.87 -14.40 9.33
N ALA A 462 -23.31 -13.68 8.38
CA ALA A 462 -21.95 -13.88 7.90
C ALA A 462 -21.23 -12.55 7.64
N SER A 463 -19.91 -12.52 7.85
CA SER A 463 -19.07 -11.35 7.56
C SER A 463 -18.58 -11.40 6.11
N LEU A 464 -19.50 -11.54 5.15
CA LEU A 464 -19.15 -11.55 3.72
C LEU A 464 -19.05 -10.11 3.19
N LEU A 465 -18.00 -9.73 2.46
CA LEU A 465 -17.68 -8.45 1.85
C LEU A 465 -18.85 -7.94 1.04
N LEU A 466 -19.42 -8.79 0.16
CA LEU A 466 -20.59 -8.43 -0.62
C LEU A 466 -21.76 -7.98 0.25
N LEU A 467 -21.91 -8.58 1.43
CA LEU A 467 -22.96 -8.26 2.39
C LEU A 467 -22.55 -7.16 3.35
N ARG A 468 -21.28 -7.03 3.71
CA ARG A 468 -20.74 -6.11 4.73
C ARG A 468 -20.51 -4.72 4.16
N GLU A 469 -20.06 -4.63 2.91
CA GLU A 469 -19.61 -3.39 2.26
C GLU A 469 -20.62 -2.85 1.22
N SER A 470 -21.72 -3.58 0.95
CA SER A 470 -22.78 -3.09 0.06
C SER A 470 -23.44 -1.83 0.62
N LYS A 471 -23.52 -0.79 -0.22
CA LYS A 471 -24.19 0.48 0.09
C LYS A 471 -25.72 0.40 0.03
N VAL A 472 -26.26 -0.68 -0.55
CA VAL A 472 -27.71 -0.97 -0.62
C VAL A 472 -28.04 -2.23 0.20
N PRO A 473 -29.30 -2.47 0.56
CA PRO A 473 -29.72 -3.69 1.28
C PRO A 473 -29.28 -4.94 0.53
N ALA A 474 -28.53 -5.82 1.21
CA ALA A 474 -27.83 -6.95 0.57
C ALA A 474 -28.11 -8.28 1.26
N VAL A 475 -28.45 -9.30 0.46
CA VAL A 475 -28.59 -10.69 0.91
C VAL A 475 -27.81 -11.63 -0.02
N LEU A 476 -27.33 -12.74 0.52
CA LEU A 476 -26.80 -13.86 -0.26
C LEU A 476 -27.70 -15.06 -0.05
N ILE A 477 -28.04 -15.76 -1.12
CA ILE A 477 -28.91 -16.93 -1.09
C ILE A 477 -28.13 -18.13 -1.60
N GLU A 478 -27.97 -19.13 -0.74
CA GLU A 478 -27.52 -20.46 -1.11
C GLU A 478 -28.73 -21.27 -1.56
N LEU A 479 -28.82 -21.60 -2.85
CA LEU A 479 -30.00 -22.29 -3.41
C LEU A 479 -30.05 -23.79 -3.15
N GLY A 480 -29.11 -24.31 -2.36
CA GLY A 480 -28.97 -25.73 -2.01
C GLY A 480 -27.53 -26.21 -2.15
N ASN A 481 -27.20 -27.33 -1.51
CA ASN A 481 -25.86 -27.91 -1.55
C ASN A 481 -25.68 -28.89 -2.73
N ILE A 482 -24.79 -28.57 -3.66
CA ILE A 482 -24.56 -29.38 -4.88
C ILE A 482 -23.77 -30.66 -4.63
N SER A 483 -23.25 -30.85 -3.41
CA SER A 483 -22.67 -32.12 -2.95
C SER A 483 -23.75 -33.11 -2.47
N ASP A 484 -25.03 -32.72 -2.44
CA ASP A 484 -26.17 -33.59 -2.15
C ASP A 484 -26.94 -33.94 -3.43
N SER A 485 -27.15 -35.23 -3.68
CA SER A 485 -27.72 -35.73 -4.94
C SER A 485 -29.18 -35.35 -5.14
N LYS A 486 -29.99 -35.33 -4.07
CA LYS A 486 -31.39 -34.90 -4.12
C LYS A 486 -31.48 -33.42 -4.48
N THR A 487 -30.63 -32.62 -3.86
CA THR A 487 -30.55 -31.18 -4.08
C THR A 487 -30.10 -30.84 -5.49
N LEU A 488 -29.01 -31.47 -5.96
CA LEU A 488 -28.51 -31.29 -7.31
C LEU A 488 -29.55 -31.68 -8.38
N ASN A 489 -30.23 -32.82 -8.20
CA ASN A 489 -31.31 -33.25 -9.09
C ASN A 489 -32.47 -32.25 -9.12
N TYR A 490 -32.79 -31.63 -7.99
CA TYR A 490 -33.84 -30.62 -7.90
C TYR A 490 -33.45 -29.32 -8.61
N ILE A 491 -32.25 -28.79 -8.35
CA ILE A 491 -31.69 -27.56 -8.96
C ILE A 491 -31.51 -27.72 -10.48
N ASN A 492 -31.19 -28.92 -10.94
CA ASN A 492 -30.99 -29.19 -12.36
C ASN A 492 -32.27 -29.02 -13.20
N GLN A 493 -33.46 -29.13 -12.59
CA GLN A 493 -34.72 -28.93 -13.29
C GLN A 493 -35.05 -27.44 -13.41
N GLU A 494 -35.14 -26.93 -14.62
CA GLU A 494 -35.39 -25.50 -14.88
C GLU A 494 -36.68 -24.99 -14.24
N LYS A 495 -37.75 -25.81 -14.24
CA LYS A 495 -39.03 -25.48 -13.60
C LYS A 495 -38.87 -25.15 -12.11
N ASN A 496 -37.93 -25.80 -11.42
CA ASN A 496 -37.71 -25.62 -9.99
C ASN A 496 -36.93 -24.32 -9.74
N ILE A 497 -35.93 -24.01 -10.57
CA ILE A 497 -35.20 -22.75 -10.51
C ILE A 497 -36.10 -21.56 -10.88
N ARG A 498 -37.02 -21.71 -11.85
CA ARG A 498 -38.06 -20.72 -12.15
C ARG A 498 -39.01 -20.52 -10.96
N ARG A 499 -39.41 -21.58 -10.26
CA ARG A 499 -40.24 -21.48 -9.04
C ARG A 499 -39.50 -20.73 -7.94
N ILE A 500 -38.25 -21.09 -7.63
CA ILE A 500 -37.43 -20.39 -6.62
C ILE A 500 -37.25 -18.92 -7.01
N SER A 501 -36.93 -18.64 -8.27
CA SER A 501 -36.77 -17.28 -8.79
C SER A 501 -38.02 -16.44 -8.57
N ASN A 502 -39.20 -16.98 -8.85
CA ASN A 502 -40.48 -16.30 -8.62
C ASN A 502 -40.72 -16.02 -7.14
N LEU A 503 -40.38 -16.93 -6.23
CA LEU A 503 -40.52 -16.72 -4.78
C LEU A 503 -39.53 -15.66 -4.25
N ILE A 504 -38.30 -15.62 -4.77
CA ILE A 504 -37.32 -14.56 -4.46
C ILE A 504 -37.88 -13.21 -4.92
N LEU A 505 -38.43 -13.14 -6.13
CA LEU A 505 -39.04 -11.93 -6.67
C LEU A 505 -40.29 -11.51 -5.91
N ASP A 506 -41.12 -12.44 -5.42
CA ASP A 506 -42.26 -12.12 -4.56
C ASP A 506 -41.82 -11.47 -3.24
N GLY A 507 -40.74 -11.97 -2.64
CA GLY A 507 -40.13 -11.39 -1.46
C GLY A 507 -39.56 -9.99 -1.73
N PHE A 508 -38.83 -9.83 -2.84
CA PHE A 508 -38.30 -8.54 -3.27
C PHE A 508 -39.40 -7.51 -3.56
N VAL A 509 -40.48 -7.90 -4.26
CA VAL A 509 -41.60 -7.00 -4.56
C VAL A 509 -42.27 -6.53 -3.27
N ALA A 510 -42.51 -7.44 -2.32
CA ALA A 510 -43.06 -7.08 -1.01
C ALA A 510 -42.16 -6.11 -0.23
N PHE A 511 -40.84 -6.30 -0.31
CA PHE A 511 -39.85 -5.40 0.28
C PHE A 511 -39.83 -4.03 -0.41
N SER A 512 -39.77 -3.99 -1.75
CA SER A 512 -39.68 -2.74 -2.52
C SER A 512 -40.84 -1.79 -2.25
N LYS A 513 -42.06 -2.31 -2.08
CA LYS A 513 -43.24 -1.52 -1.73
C LYS A 513 -43.23 -0.92 -0.33
N ARG A 514 -42.35 -1.36 0.58
CA ARG A 514 -42.17 -0.77 1.91
C ARG A 514 -41.18 0.39 1.91
N GLY A 515 -40.32 0.48 0.89
CA GLY A 515 -39.25 1.48 0.78
C GLY A 515 -39.50 2.57 -0.26
N CYS A 516 -40.67 2.57 -0.90
CA CYS A 516 -41.14 3.59 -1.85
C CYS A 516 -42.16 4.52 -1.21
#